data_AF-A0A3D2K5X1-F1
#
_entry.id   AF-A0A3D2K5X1-F1
#
_cell.length_a   1.000
_cell.length_b   1.000
_cell.length_c   1.000
_cell.angle_alpha   90.00
_cell.angle_beta   90.00
_cell.angle_gamma   90.00
#
_symmetry.space_group_name_H-M   'P 1'
#
loop_
_entity.id
_entity.type
_entity.pdbx_description
1 polymer ?
#
loop_
_entity_poly.entity_id
_entity_poly.type
_entity_poly.pdbx_seq_one_letter_code
_entity_poly.pdbx_strand_id
1 'polypeptide(L)'
;MPSRIPIPIVIICCVITLSIVWCLGTRDKDFLSEPTPEELIAVTKEWMKNRPNAYPVNNVEAALKVDSSPLIAPKPMIQAQQEITQLPTGNFLHSPALSEYGNLDGLGSDAMIRLASLLENQGQVQRALLAWERVIDTSKSSASDRSLAVSAIKRLKPTLPPWNPDPEAEMVITLCVGATPKNDEVLIKAIKTAADTIAKASGFILNVKTKVSIGRLRTSRTPR
;
A
#
# COMPACT_ATOMS: atom_id res chain seq x y z
N MET A 1 45.77 11.79 -26.03
CA MET A 1 44.77 11.45 -27.07
C MET A 1 43.98 10.25 -26.58
N PRO A 2 42.66 10.37 -26.30
CA PRO A 2 41.89 9.23 -25.83
C PRO A 2 41.56 8.29 -27.01
N SER A 3 42.13 7.09 -26.99
CA SER A 3 41.82 6.00 -27.91
C SER A 3 40.35 5.59 -27.74
N ARG A 4 39.53 5.84 -28.76
CA ARG A 4 38.13 5.41 -28.79
C ARG A 4 38.09 3.91 -29.02
N ILE A 5 37.51 3.17 -28.08
CA ILE A 5 37.31 1.73 -28.22
C ILE A 5 36.20 1.51 -29.26
N PRO A 6 36.42 0.67 -30.28
CA PRO A 6 35.40 0.35 -31.26
C PRO A 6 34.13 -0.20 -30.60
N ILE A 7 32.97 0.38 -30.93
CA ILE A 7 31.64 -0.03 -30.45
C ILE A 7 31.39 -1.55 -30.55
N PRO A 8 31.75 -2.28 -31.63
CA PRO A 8 31.51 -3.73 -31.67
C PRO A 8 32.26 -4.50 -30.57
N ILE A 9 33.46 -4.06 -30.18
CA ILE A 9 34.23 -4.71 -29.11
C ILE A 9 33.55 -4.53 -27.75
N VAL A 10 32.96 -3.35 -27.51
CA VAL A 10 32.21 -3.07 -26.28
C VAL A 10 30.97 -3.96 -26.19
N ILE A 11 30.22 -4.10 -27.30
CA ILE A 11 29.02 -4.95 -27.33
C ILE A 11 29.38 -6.41 -27.03
N ILE A 12 30.43 -6.93 -27.66
CA ILE A 12 30.90 -8.31 -27.44
C ILE A 12 31.34 -8.49 -25.98
N CYS A 13 32.10 -7.55 -25.41
CA CYS A 13 32.47 -7.61 -24.00
C CYS A 13 31.26 -7.60 -23.07
N CYS A 14 30.26 -6.74 -23.32
CA CYS A 14 29.03 -6.71 -22.52
C CYS A 14 28.29 -8.05 -22.56
N VAL A 15 28.11 -8.64 -23.75
CA VAL A 15 27.43 -9.94 -23.90
C VAL A 15 28.21 -11.03 -23.16
N ILE A 16 29.53 -11.08 -23.30
CA ILE A 16 30.37 -12.07 -22.60
C ILE A 16 30.25 -11.91 -21.08
N THR A 17 30.32 -10.69 -20.55
CA THR A 17 30.19 -10.46 -19.10
C THR A 17 28.83 -10.88 -18.57
N LEU A 18 27.74 -10.58 -19.29
CA LEU A 18 26.39 -11.00 -18.93
C LEU A 18 26.25 -12.52 -18.97
N SER A 19 26.78 -13.17 -20.01
CA SER A 19 26.75 -14.64 -20.13
C SER A 19 27.55 -15.31 -19.01
N ILE A 20 28.73 -14.80 -18.66
CA ILE A 20 29.55 -15.35 -17.57
C ILE A 20 28.84 -15.20 -16.22
N VAL A 21 28.30 -14.01 -15.93
CA VAL A 21 27.57 -13.75 -14.69
C VAL A 21 26.31 -14.61 -14.61
N TRP A 22 25.58 -14.77 -15.72
CA TRP A 22 24.42 -15.64 -15.79
C TRP A 22 24.80 -17.10 -15.53
N CYS A 23 25.84 -17.60 -16.21
CA CYS A 23 26.27 -18.99 -16.08
C CYS A 23 26.72 -19.30 -14.65
N LEU A 24 27.54 -18.44 -14.04
CA LEU A 24 27.95 -18.59 -12.63
C LEU A 24 26.77 -18.46 -11.65
N GLY A 25 25.80 -17.58 -11.93
CA GLY A 25 24.67 -17.31 -11.04
C GLY A 25 23.50 -18.30 -11.12
N THR A 26 23.45 -19.10 -12.18
CA THR A 26 22.33 -20.04 -12.46
C THR A 26 22.75 -21.50 -12.51
N ARG A 27 24.05 -21.81 -12.60
CA ARG A 27 24.56 -23.18 -12.74
C ARG A 27 24.15 -24.12 -11.61
N ASP A 28 24.03 -23.61 -10.39
CA ASP A 28 23.67 -24.41 -9.21
C ASP A 28 22.19 -24.27 -8.81
N LYS A 29 21.36 -23.66 -9.68
CA LYS A 29 19.93 -23.48 -9.44
C LYS A 29 19.12 -24.39 -10.35
N ASP A 30 18.38 -25.31 -9.75
CA ASP A 30 17.39 -26.10 -10.47
C ASP A 30 16.08 -25.32 -10.53
N PHE A 31 15.57 -25.10 -11.74
CA PHE A 31 14.33 -24.38 -12.02
C PHE A 31 13.23 -25.30 -12.57
N LEU A 32 13.55 -26.58 -12.82
CA LEU A 32 12.67 -27.53 -13.50
C LEU A 32 12.11 -28.59 -12.53
N SER A 33 12.77 -28.83 -11.41
CA SER A 33 12.29 -29.73 -10.36
C SER A 33 11.40 -28.99 -9.36
N GLU A 34 10.33 -29.65 -8.91
CA GLU A 34 9.50 -29.13 -7.82
C GLU A 34 10.34 -29.04 -6.54
N PRO A 35 10.36 -27.89 -5.85
CA PRO A 35 11.21 -27.69 -4.69
C PRO A 35 10.81 -28.63 -3.55
N THR A 36 11.80 -29.28 -2.94
CA THR A 36 11.60 -30.19 -1.82
C THR A 36 11.15 -29.37 -0.60
N PRO A 37 10.22 -29.86 0.26
CA PRO A 37 9.72 -29.09 1.41
C PRO A 37 10.82 -28.61 2.37
N GLU A 38 11.96 -29.31 2.42
CA GLU A 38 13.13 -28.93 3.20
C GLU A 38 13.89 -27.73 2.62
N GLU A 39 13.96 -27.62 1.29
CA GLU A 39 14.63 -26.51 0.59
C GLU A 39 13.84 -25.21 0.74
N LEU A 40 12.51 -25.29 0.73
CA LEU A 40 11.62 -24.15 1.02
C LEU A 40 11.87 -23.59 2.43
N ILE A 41 12.07 -24.47 3.42
CA ILE A 41 12.38 -24.04 4.81
C ILE A 41 13.76 -23.39 4.89
N ALA A 42 14.74 -23.87 4.12
CA ALA A 42 16.07 -23.26 4.06
C ALA A 42 16.03 -21.87 3.42
N VAL A 43 15.36 -21.73 2.27
CA VAL A 43 15.20 -20.46 1.55
C VAL A 43 14.45 -19.43 2.39
N THR A 44 13.39 -19.84 3.09
CA THR A 44 12.63 -18.94 3.99
C THR A 44 13.48 -18.45 5.16
N LYS A 45 14.30 -19.31 5.77
CA LYS A 45 15.24 -18.92 6.84
C LYS A 45 16.31 -17.94 6.34
N GLU A 46 16.89 -18.19 5.17
CA GLU A 46 17.90 -17.30 4.58
C GLU A 46 17.28 -15.94 4.19
N TRP A 47 16.07 -15.95 3.65
CA TRP A 47 15.31 -14.75 3.33
C TRP A 47 14.98 -13.91 4.57
N MET A 48 14.55 -14.55 5.67
CA MET A 48 14.29 -13.87 6.95
C MET A 48 15.57 -13.26 7.53
N LYS A 49 16.71 -13.96 7.43
CA LYS A 49 18.01 -13.46 7.92
C LYS A 49 18.47 -12.20 7.18
N ASN A 50 18.20 -12.10 5.89
CA ASN A 50 18.63 -10.99 5.04
C ASN A 50 17.65 -9.79 5.06
N ARG A 51 16.49 -9.90 5.72
CA ARG A 51 15.48 -8.82 5.82
C ARG A 51 14.87 -8.74 7.23
N PRO A 52 15.52 -8.04 8.18
CA PRO A 52 15.09 -8.04 9.59
C PRO A 52 13.74 -7.36 9.87
N ASN A 53 13.16 -6.61 8.92
CA ASN A 53 11.87 -5.92 9.05
C ASN A 53 10.71 -6.59 8.29
N ALA A 54 10.88 -7.81 7.79
CA ALA A 54 9.79 -8.56 7.17
C ALA A 54 9.03 -9.39 8.22
N TYR A 55 7.70 -9.34 8.20
CA TYR A 55 6.86 -10.16 9.08
C TYR A 55 7.12 -11.66 8.87
N PRO A 56 7.08 -12.48 9.94
CA PRO A 56 7.34 -13.91 9.85
C PRO A 56 6.23 -14.62 9.06
N VAL A 57 6.61 -15.35 8.01
CA VAL A 57 5.74 -16.26 7.25
C VAL A 57 5.59 -17.55 8.06
N ASN A 58 4.62 -17.61 8.97
CA ASN A 58 4.38 -18.73 9.89
C ASN A 58 3.51 -19.88 9.31
N ASN A 59 3.65 -20.23 8.03
CA ASN A 59 2.62 -21.05 7.39
C ASN A 59 3.08 -22.09 6.36
N VAL A 60 4.38 -22.37 6.23
CA VAL A 60 4.83 -23.45 5.33
C VAL A 60 4.52 -24.84 5.89
N GLU A 61 4.73 -25.05 7.20
CA GLU A 61 4.45 -26.34 7.87
C GLU A 61 2.96 -26.62 8.06
N ALA A 62 2.12 -25.57 8.12
CA ALA A 62 0.68 -25.70 8.24
C ALA A 62 0.03 -26.10 6.91
N ALA A 63 0.56 -25.61 5.79
CA ALA A 63 0.04 -25.92 4.45
C ALA A 63 0.24 -27.40 4.06
N LEU A 64 1.29 -28.05 4.55
CA LEU A 64 1.60 -29.46 4.26
C LEU A 64 0.70 -30.47 5.01
N LYS A 65 -0.05 -30.04 6.03
CA LYS A 65 -0.86 -30.94 6.89
C LYS A 65 -2.32 -31.07 6.46
N VAL A 66 -2.78 -30.32 5.46
CA VAL A 66 -4.22 -30.17 5.15
C VAL A 66 -4.75 -31.26 4.20
N ASP A 67 -3.90 -32.06 3.57
CA ASP A 67 -4.32 -32.93 2.45
C ASP A 67 -4.92 -34.30 2.85
N SER A 68 -5.56 -34.39 4.02
CA SER A 68 -6.17 -35.66 4.47
C SER A 68 -7.40 -35.45 5.36
N SER A 69 -8.52 -35.01 4.79
CA SER A 69 -9.85 -35.41 5.28
C SER A 69 -10.96 -35.18 4.24
N PRO A 70 -11.97 -36.07 4.13
CA PRO A 70 -12.95 -36.05 3.05
C PRO A 70 -14.20 -35.18 3.30
N LEU A 71 -14.90 -34.93 2.19
CA LEU A 71 -16.12 -34.16 1.91
C LEU A 71 -17.26 -34.13 2.96
N ILE A 72 -17.78 -32.92 3.16
CA ILE A 72 -19.19 -32.44 3.18
C ILE A 72 -20.23 -33.17 4.07
N ALA A 73 -20.78 -32.41 5.02
CA ALA A 73 -22.15 -32.55 5.50
C ALA A 73 -22.84 -31.17 5.52
N PRO A 74 -24.13 -31.05 5.12
CA PRO A 74 -24.84 -29.77 5.10
C PRO A 74 -25.25 -29.38 6.52
N LYS A 75 -24.95 -28.15 6.94
CA LYS A 75 -25.15 -27.71 8.34
C LYS A 75 -26.25 -26.62 8.44
N PRO A 76 -27.06 -26.60 9.53
CA PRO A 76 -28.31 -25.84 9.60
C PRO A 76 -28.10 -24.33 9.75
N MET A 77 -29.08 -23.53 9.30
CA MET A 77 -29.10 -22.05 9.25
C MET A 77 -28.67 -21.29 10.52
N ILE A 78 -28.65 -21.92 11.70
CA ILE A 78 -28.20 -21.27 12.95
C ILE A 78 -26.69 -20.95 12.93
N GLN A 79 -25.90 -21.68 12.14
CA GLN A 79 -24.47 -21.44 12.04
C GLN A 79 -24.08 -20.24 11.18
N ALA A 80 -24.93 -19.82 10.24
CA ALA A 80 -24.65 -18.66 9.42
C ALA A 80 -24.50 -17.38 10.27
N GLN A 81 -25.19 -17.29 11.42
CA GLN A 81 -25.04 -16.16 12.34
C GLN A 81 -23.80 -16.24 13.24
N GLN A 82 -23.32 -17.45 13.59
CA GLN A 82 -22.14 -17.62 14.45
C GLN A 82 -20.82 -17.56 13.67
N GLU A 83 -20.82 -17.93 12.39
CA GLU A 83 -19.64 -17.86 11.53
C GLU A 83 -19.23 -16.40 11.22
N ILE A 84 -20.21 -15.48 11.24
CA ILE A 84 -19.98 -14.03 11.12
C ILE A 84 -19.10 -13.49 12.26
N THR A 85 -19.12 -14.12 13.44
CA THR A 85 -18.38 -13.69 14.64
C THR A 85 -16.90 -14.09 14.60
N GLN A 86 -16.47 -14.99 13.71
CA GLN A 86 -15.09 -15.47 13.68
C GLN A 86 -14.15 -14.68 12.77
N LEU A 87 -14.67 -13.76 11.96
CA LEU A 87 -13.85 -12.95 11.07
C LEU A 87 -13.09 -11.89 11.89
N PRO A 88 -11.75 -11.81 11.77
CA PRO A 88 -10.95 -10.93 12.61
C PRO A 88 -11.30 -9.48 12.28
N THR A 89 -12.02 -8.82 13.19
CA THR A 89 -12.54 -7.46 12.98
C THR A 89 -11.47 -6.39 13.23
N GLY A 90 -10.38 -6.74 13.91
CA GLY A 90 -9.25 -5.85 14.22
C GLY A 90 -9.46 -5.02 15.49
N ASN A 91 -8.54 -4.10 15.76
CA ASN A 91 -8.57 -3.24 16.95
C ASN A 91 -9.23 -1.88 16.67
N PHE A 92 -10.42 -1.63 17.21
CA PHE A 92 -11.16 -0.39 16.98
C PHE A 92 -10.54 0.88 17.59
N LEU A 93 -9.56 0.77 18.47
CA LEU A 93 -8.91 1.93 19.11
C LEU A 93 -8.00 2.70 18.15
N HIS A 94 -7.52 2.05 17.09
CA HIS A 94 -6.61 2.64 16.12
C HIS A 94 -7.18 2.57 14.71
N SER A 95 -6.83 3.57 13.89
CA SER A 95 -7.10 3.51 12.46
C SER A 95 -6.43 2.29 11.84
N PRO A 96 -7.09 1.61 10.89
CA PRO A 96 -6.55 0.40 10.31
C PRO A 96 -5.27 0.69 9.53
N ALA A 97 -4.30 -0.20 9.62
CA ALA A 97 -3.09 -0.16 8.79
C ALA A 97 -3.37 -0.76 7.41
N LEU A 98 -2.55 -0.42 6.39
CA LEU A 98 -2.76 -0.97 5.04
C LEU A 98 -2.77 -2.49 5.06
N SER A 99 -1.85 -3.09 5.80
CA SER A 99 -1.65 -4.54 5.87
C SER A 99 -2.80 -5.31 6.50
N GLU A 100 -3.75 -4.63 7.14
CA GLU A 100 -4.87 -5.28 7.81
C GLU A 100 -5.77 -6.01 6.79
N TYR A 101 -6.29 -7.17 7.21
CA TYR A 101 -7.11 -8.09 6.41
C TYR A 101 -6.41 -8.71 5.17
N GLY A 102 -5.16 -8.36 4.86
CA GLY A 102 -4.42 -8.96 3.75
C GLY A 102 -4.16 -10.46 3.90
N ASN A 103 -4.15 -10.96 5.13
CA ASN A 103 -4.02 -12.39 5.44
C ASN A 103 -5.30 -13.21 5.14
N LEU A 104 -6.43 -12.55 4.87
CA LEU A 104 -7.71 -13.21 4.60
C LEU A 104 -7.91 -13.57 3.13
N ASP A 105 -6.91 -13.34 2.27
CA ASP A 105 -6.99 -13.63 0.84
C ASP A 105 -7.40 -15.10 0.55
N GLY A 106 -6.88 -16.05 1.33
CA GLY A 106 -7.19 -17.47 1.18
C GLY A 106 -8.65 -17.87 1.47
N LEU A 107 -9.44 -17.01 2.13
CA LEU A 107 -10.85 -17.26 2.46
C LEU A 107 -11.80 -16.89 1.32
N GLY A 108 -11.33 -16.19 0.29
CA GLY A 108 -12.12 -15.77 -0.87
C GLY A 108 -12.92 -14.47 -0.67
N SER A 109 -13.60 -14.03 -1.74
CA SER A 109 -14.31 -12.75 -1.79
C SER A 109 -15.53 -12.70 -0.86
N ASP A 110 -16.28 -13.79 -0.74
CA ASP A 110 -17.51 -13.84 0.08
C ASP A 110 -17.23 -13.54 1.57
N ALA A 111 -16.16 -14.12 2.13
CA ALA A 111 -15.75 -13.84 3.50
C ALA A 111 -15.40 -12.35 3.72
N MET A 112 -14.70 -11.75 2.76
CA MET A 112 -14.32 -10.34 2.82
C MET A 112 -15.52 -9.40 2.67
N ILE A 113 -16.49 -9.74 1.81
CA ILE A 113 -17.75 -9.01 1.63
C ILE A 113 -18.58 -9.03 2.93
N ARG A 114 -18.64 -10.20 3.59
CA ARG A 114 -19.32 -10.36 4.89
C ARG A 114 -18.65 -9.52 5.97
N LEU A 115 -17.32 -9.55 6.05
CA LEU A 115 -16.55 -8.72 6.98
C LEU A 115 -16.80 -7.23 6.73
N ALA A 116 -16.75 -6.80 5.47
CA ALA A 116 -16.98 -5.40 5.11
C ALA A 116 -18.40 -4.94 5.51
N SER A 117 -19.41 -5.76 5.22
CA SER A 117 -20.80 -5.50 5.60
C SER A 117 -21.00 -5.44 7.12
N LEU A 118 -20.33 -6.32 7.87
CA LEU A 118 -20.33 -6.31 9.34
C LEU A 118 -19.73 -5.00 9.86
N LEU A 119 -18.56 -4.61 9.36
CA LEU A 119 -17.87 -3.37 9.77
C LEU A 119 -18.69 -2.12 9.45
N GLU A 120 -19.39 -2.10 8.31
CA GLU A 120 -20.34 -1.03 7.98
C GLU A 120 -21.47 -0.94 9.01
N ASN A 121 -22.08 -2.08 9.36
CA ASN A 121 -23.17 -2.15 10.33
C ASN A 121 -22.73 -1.74 11.75
N GLN A 122 -21.46 -1.96 12.09
CA GLN A 122 -20.86 -1.52 13.36
C GLN A 122 -20.45 -0.04 13.36
N GLY A 123 -20.63 0.68 12.23
CA GLY A 123 -20.21 2.08 12.09
C GLY A 123 -18.70 2.26 11.93
N GLN A 124 -17.94 1.20 11.72
CA GLN A 124 -16.48 1.22 11.53
C GLN A 124 -16.13 1.50 10.07
N VAL A 125 -16.52 2.69 9.59
CA VAL A 125 -16.54 3.03 8.16
C VAL A 125 -15.15 2.98 7.51
N GLN A 126 -14.08 3.38 8.21
CA GLN A 126 -12.70 3.29 7.69
C GLN A 126 -12.26 1.85 7.46
N ARG A 127 -12.56 0.96 8.41
CA ARG A 127 -12.22 -0.47 8.34
C ARG A 127 -13.06 -1.17 7.29
N ALA A 128 -14.34 -0.82 7.21
CA ALA A 128 -15.23 -1.31 6.16
C ALA A 128 -14.73 -0.92 4.76
N LEU A 129 -14.30 0.33 4.57
CA LEU A 129 -13.72 0.77 3.31
C LEU A 129 -12.49 -0.06 2.95
N LEU A 130 -11.57 -0.27 3.89
CA LEU A 130 -10.39 -1.10 3.65
C LEU A 130 -10.77 -2.54 3.28
N ALA A 131 -11.75 -3.13 3.97
CA ALA A 131 -12.24 -4.47 3.65
C ALA A 131 -12.85 -4.54 2.24
N TRP A 132 -13.61 -3.53 1.81
CA TRP A 132 -14.12 -3.45 0.43
C TRP A 132 -13.01 -3.29 -0.61
N GLU A 133 -11.98 -2.50 -0.33
CA GLU A 133 -10.81 -2.37 -1.21
C GLU A 133 -10.08 -3.72 -1.33
N ARG A 134 -9.98 -4.49 -0.25
CA ARG A 134 -9.40 -5.84 -0.23
C ARG A 134 -10.19 -6.87 -1.05
N VAL A 135 -11.50 -6.71 -1.20
CA VAL A 135 -12.30 -7.53 -2.13
C VAL A 135 -11.78 -7.37 -3.58
N ILE A 136 -11.34 -6.17 -3.94
CA ILE A 136 -10.85 -5.87 -5.29
C ILE A 136 -9.38 -6.23 -5.45
N ASP A 137 -8.55 -5.89 -4.46
CA ASP A 137 -7.10 -5.98 -4.58
C ASP A 137 -6.55 -7.38 -4.36
N THR A 138 -7.04 -8.05 -3.33
CA THR A 138 -6.46 -9.32 -2.87
C THR A 138 -7.36 -10.50 -3.22
N SER A 139 -8.65 -10.43 -2.93
CA SER A 139 -9.52 -11.60 -3.07
C SER A 139 -9.76 -11.98 -4.54
N LYS A 140 -9.84 -13.29 -4.81
CA LYS A 140 -10.31 -13.84 -6.11
C LYS A 140 -11.81 -13.58 -6.28
N SER A 141 -12.18 -12.34 -6.59
CA SER A 141 -13.56 -11.88 -6.67
C SER A 141 -14.18 -12.03 -8.06
N SER A 142 -15.48 -12.36 -8.11
CA SER A 142 -16.25 -12.38 -9.36
C SER A 142 -16.53 -10.95 -9.85
N ALA A 143 -16.93 -10.79 -11.12
CA ALA A 143 -17.30 -9.48 -11.66
C ALA A 143 -18.47 -8.82 -10.88
N SER A 144 -19.40 -9.64 -10.38
CA SER A 144 -20.51 -9.19 -9.53
C SER A 144 -19.99 -8.61 -8.21
N ASP A 145 -19.14 -9.37 -7.50
CA ASP A 145 -18.58 -8.97 -6.20
C ASP A 145 -17.75 -7.69 -6.31
N ARG A 146 -16.97 -7.57 -7.39
CA ARG A 146 -16.23 -6.34 -7.68
C ARG A 146 -17.14 -5.15 -7.90
N SER A 147 -18.24 -5.32 -8.62
CA SER A 147 -19.18 -4.22 -8.86
C SER A 147 -19.86 -3.77 -7.55
N LEU A 148 -20.18 -4.73 -6.67
CA LEU A 148 -20.70 -4.47 -5.34
C LEU A 148 -19.67 -3.69 -4.50
N ALA A 149 -18.42 -4.17 -4.42
CA ALA A 149 -17.34 -3.49 -3.70
C ALA A 149 -17.10 -2.07 -4.22
N VAL A 150 -17.07 -1.86 -5.53
CA VAL A 150 -16.92 -0.52 -6.13
C VAL A 150 -18.07 0.41 -5.73
N SER A 151 -19.30 -0.10 -5.70
CA SER A 151 -20.46 0.70 -5.28
C SER A 151 -20.37 1.12 -3.81
N ALA A 152 -19.92 0.21 -2.94
CA ALA A 152 -19.71 0.48 -1.53
C ALA A 152 -18.58 1.50 -1.31
N ILE A 153 -17.42 1.32 -1.97
CA ILE A 153 -16.29 2.27 -1.89
C ILE A 153 -16.72 3.67 -2.33
N LYS A 154 -17.46 3.78 -3.45
CA LYS A 154 -17.97 5.10 -3.91
C LYS A 154 -18.87 5.79 -2.89
N ARG A 155 -19.65 5.01 -2.13
CA ARG A 155 -20.52 5.51 -1.06
C ARG A 155 -19.74 5.91 0.18
N LEU A 156 -18.75 5.12 0.60
CA LEU A 156 -18.01 5.33 1.85
C LEU A 156 -16.87 6.35 1.73
N LYS A 157 -16.16 6.38 0.60
CA LYS A 157 -14.99 7.24 0.41
C LYS A 157 -15.22 8.74 0.68
N PRO A 158 -16.34 9.37 0.27
CA PRO A 158 -16.54 10.80 0.52
C PRO A 158 -16.91 11.14 1.97
N THR A 159 -17.32 10.17 2.79
CA THR A 159 -17.70 10.42 4.19
C THR A 159 -16.50 10.38 5.14
N LEU A 160 -15.36 9.87 4.66
CA LEU A 160 -14.18 9.66 5.47
C LEU A 160 -13.18 10.81 5.34
N PRO A 161 -12.49 11.18 6.45
CA PRO A 161 -11.32 12.04 6.35
C PRO A 161 -10.19 11.32 5.60
N PRO A 162 -9.16 12.04 5.14
CA PRO A 162 -7.97 11.43 4.60
C PRO A 162 -7.41 10.37 5.56
N TRP A 163 -7.10 9.19 5.01
CA TRP A 163 -6.68 8.05 5.82
C TRP A 163 -5.26 8.29 6.34
N ASN A 164 -5.12 8.30 7.66
CA ASN A 164 -3.82 8.38 8.35
C ASN A 164 -3.76 7.31 9.45
N PRO A 165 -2.99 6.21 9.26
CA PRO A 165 -2.86 5.17 10.27
C PRO A 165 -1.99 5.58 11.46
N ASP A 166 -1.15 6.63 11.31
CA ASP A 166 -0.25 7.11 12.36
C ASP A 166 -0.27 8.65 12.44
N PRO A 167 -1.17 9.24 13.24
CA PRO A 167 -1.23 10.69 13.42
C PRO A 167 0.03 11.26 14.10
N GLU A 168 0.76 10.47 14.88
CA GLU A 168 1.97 10.93 15.56
C GLU A 168 3.16 11.06 14.60
N ALA A 169 3.14 10.33 13.48
CA ALA A 169 4.12 10.45 12.39
C ALA A 169 3.81 11.58 11.37
N GLU A 170 2.80 12.41 11.63
CA GLU A 170 2.40 13.49 10.70
C GLU A 170 3.53 14.53 10.54
N MET A 171 4.11 14.61 9.33
CA MET A 171 5.20 15.54 9.05
C MET A 171 4.65 16.89 8.58
N VAL A 172 4.88 17.93 9.40
CA VAL A 172 4.44 19.30 9.09
C VAL A 172 5.50 20.01 8.25
N ILE A 173 5.13 20.43 7.04
CA ILE A 173 5.99 21.24 6.15
C ILE A 173 5.43 22.65 6.09
N THR A 174 6.28 23.67 6.17
CA THR A 174 5.86 25.07 6.02
C THR A 174 6.40 25.68 4.72
N LEU A 175 5.51 25.95 3.76
CA LEU A 175 5.84 26.70 2.55
C LEU A 175 5.93 28.19 2.87
N CYS A 176 7.13 28.75 2.80
CA CYS A 176 7.38 30.16 3.02
C CYS A 176 7.53 30.88 1.67
N VAL A 177 6.78 31.96 1.46
CA VAL A 177 6.90 32.80 0.26
C VAL A 177 6.96 34.28 0.63
N GLY A 178 7.83 35.02 -0.06
CA GLY A 178 7.90 36.48 -0.02
C GLY A 178 7.07 37.09 -1.14
N ALA A 179 6.13 37.98 -0.81
CA ALA A 179 5.28 38.69 -1.77
C ALA A 179 5.62 40.18 -1.80
N THR A 180 5.64 40.77 -2.99
CA THR A 180 5.54 42.23 -3.15
C THR A 180 4.09 42.67 -3.03
N PRO A 181 3.79 43.86 -2.47
CA PRO A 181 2.42 44.29 -2.16
C PRO A 181 1.51 44.50 -3.38
N LYS A 182 2.05 44.45 -4.61
CA LYS A 182 1.24 44.47 -5.84
C LYS A 182 0.64 43.11 -6.23
N ASN A 183 1.22 42.01 -5.76
CA ASN A 183 0.90 40.65 -6.23
C ASN A 183 0.50 39.71 -5.07
N ASP A 184 0.13 40.27 -3.92
CA ASP A 184 -0.12 39.50 -2.69
C ASP A 184 -1.28 38.50 -2.84
N GLU A 185 -2.43 38.93 -3.38
CA GLU A 185 -3.61 38.07 -3.52
C GLU A 185 -3.37 36.89 -4.48
N VAL A 186 -2.73 37.16 -5.63
CA VAL A 186 -2.43 36.13 -6.63
C VAL A 186 -1.44 35.10 -6.06
N LEU A 187 -0.43 35.56 -5.33
CA LEU A 187 0.59 34.70 -4.75
C LEU A 187 0.05 33.89 -3.55
N ILE A 188 -0.81 34.48 -2.73
CA ILE A 188 -1.52 33.78 -1.65
C ILE A 188 -2.43 32.68 -2.21
N LYS A 189 -3.12 32.94 -3.32
CA LYS A 189 -3.95 31.91 -3.97
C LYS A 189 -3.07 30.80 -4.54
N ALA A 190 -2.00 31.15 -5.25
CA ALA A 190 -1.08 30.18 -5.84
C ALA A 190 -0.40 29.29 -4.79
N ILE A 191 0.05 29.85 -3.66
CA ILE A 191 0.69 29.05 -2.61
C ILE A 191 -0.29 28.11 -1.90
N LYS A 192 -1.55 28.52 -1.72
CA LYS A 192 -2.60 27.62 -1.18
C LYS A 192 -2.86 26.48 -2.15
N THR A 193 -3.01 26.77 -3.44
CA THR A 193 -3.16 25.71 -4.46
C THR A 193 -1.94 24.80 -4.52
N ALA A 194 -0.72 25.34 -4.39
CA ALA A 194 0.49 24.54 -4.31
C ALA A 194 0.50 23.65 -3.05
N ALA A 195 0.11 24.18 -1.89
CA ALA A 195 -0.01 23.41 -0.66
C ALA A 195 -1.03 22.28 -0.79
N ASP A 196 -2.21 22.56 -1.35
CA ASP A 196 -3.27 21.57 -1.58
C ASP A 196 -2.84 20.48 -2.56
N THR A 197 -2.12 20.85 -3.63
CA THR A 197 -1.61 19.89 -4.62
C THR A 197 -0.52 19.01 -4.03
N ILE A 198 0.39 19.55 -3.22
CA ILE A 198 1.41 18.76 -2.51
C ILE A 198 0.75 17.82 -1.50
N ALA A 199 -0.18 18.33 -0.69
CA ALA A 199 -0.92 17.51 0.27
C ALA A 199 -1.65 16.35 -0.44
N LYS A 200 -2.39 16.64 -1.51
CA LYS A 200 -3.10 15.63 -2.29
C LYS A 200 -2.16 14.63 -2.96
N ALA A 201 -1.04 15.07 -3.55
CA ALA A 201 -0.07 14.20 -4.19
C ALA A 201 0.64 13.28 -3.19
N SER A 202 0.85 13.76 -1.96
CA SER A 202 1.41 12.97 -0.86
C SER A 202 0.41 12.03 -0.19
N GLY A 203 -0.83 11.94 -0.68
CA GLY A 203 -1.88 11.14 -0.04
C GLY A 203 -2.30 11.69 1.33
N PHE A 204 -2.12 12.99 1.56
CA PHE A 204 -2.38 13.69 2.82
C PHE A 204 -1.51 13.25 4.01
N ILE A 205 -0.36 12.61 3.75
CA ILE A 205 0.65 12.32 4.78
C ILE A 205 1.35 13.60 5.23
N LEU A 206 1.52 14.57 4.32
CA LEU A 206 2.17 15.85 4.60
C LEU A 206 1.16 16.93 4.96
N ASN A 207 1.32 17.53 6.14
CA ASN A 207 0.56 18.70 6.54
C ASN A 207 1.28 19.97 6.09
N VAL A 208 0.82 20.56 4.99
CA VAL A 208 1.48 21.69 4.34
C VAL A 208 0.87 23.01 4.83
N LYS A 209 1.56 23.69 5.73
CA LYS A 209 1.21 25.04 6.19
C LYS A 209 1.79 26.09 5.24
N THR A 210 1.07 27.19 5.02
CA THR A 210 1.54 28.30 4.20
C THR A 210 1.87 29.50 5.07
N LYS A 211 3.05 30.10 4.85
CA LYS A 211 3.50 31.32 5.52
C LYS A 211 3.88 32.35 4.45
N VAL A 212 3.13 33.44 4.39
CA VAL A 212 3.37 34.52 3.44
C VAL A 212 3.94 35.73 4.17
N SER A 213 5.04 36.26 3.65
CA SER A 213 5.69 37.49 4.14
C SER A 213 5.58 38.58 3.08
N ILE A 214 4.98 39.72 3.42
CA ILE A 214 4.76 40.82 2.47
C ILE A 214 5.84 41.89 2.67
N GLY A 215 6.55 42.24 1.60
CA GLY A 215 7.56 43.30 1.60
C GLY A 215 6.95 44.69 1.75
N ARG A 216 7.60 45.58 2.51
CA ARG A 216 7.17 46.98 2.68
C ARG A 216 7.47 47.79 1.41
N LEU A 217 6.48 48.52 0.88
CA LEU A 217 6.70 49.48 -0.19
C LEU A 217 7.47 50.69 0.36
N ARG A 218 8.65 51.01 -0.17
CA ARG A 218 9.37 52.25 0.19
C ARG A 218 8.70 53.43 -0.52
N THR A 219 8.06 54.31 0.24
CA THR A 219 7.61 55.62 -0.27
C THR A 219 8.78 56.61 -0.14
N SER A 220 9.59 56.76 -1.20
CA SER A 220 10.60 57.81 -1.23
C SER A 220 9.91 59.16 -1.46
N ARG A 221 9.56 59.85 -0.38
CA ARG A 221 9.18 61.26 -0.41
C ARG A 221 10.48 62.06 -0.34
N THR A 222 11.11 62.34 -1.48
CA THR A 222 12.19 63.33 -1.57
C THR A 222 11.59 64.73 -1.43
N PRO A 223 11.92 65.51 -0.39
CA PRO A 223 11.59 66.93 -0.36
C PRO A 223 12.49 67.64 -1.39
N ARG A 224 11.87 68.50 -2.21
CA ARG A 224 12.57 69.45 -3.09
C ARG A 224 13.16 70.59 -2.26
#